data_AF-A0A166BIH6-F1
#
_entry.id   AF-A0A166BIH6-F1
#
_cell.length_a   1.000
_cell.length_b   1.000
_cell.length_c   1.000
_cell.angle_alpha   90.00
_cell.angle_beta   90.00
_cell.angle_gamma   90.00
#
_symmetry.space_group_name_H-M   'P 1'
#
loop_
_entity.id
_entity.type
_entity.pdbx_description
1 polymer ?
#
loop_
_entity_poly.entity_id
_entity_poly.type
_entity_poly.pdbx_seq_one_letter_code
_entity_poly.pdbx_strand_id
1 'polypeptide(L)'
;MSLSAYLYNTTQNTTYLDVAQLSGTFIQAHLYTDGAVVGGFDATNCSSDATPLSRPWYTGIFIEGLAALANSTGNDTWHQTLENTISPAVSHNSWYRTDGVLQVEPDTTDLLKSTNMQKCLLLRGLLVARMFNLGTPMATLIEAFVNVQYHAVTTLARLPGASQYSSSWIGPATTTFDALGSIAAMDVLTAGFVIATDAEQTKNSCVYGGYS
;
A
#
# COMPACT_ATOMS: atom_id res chain seq x y z
N MET A 1 12.25 -9.16 -3.00
CA MET A 1 12.62 -7.74 -2.83
C MET A 1 12.44 -7.26 -1.38
N SER A 2 11.22 -7.09 -0.87
CA SER A 2 10.98 -6.35 0.40
C SER A 2 11.67 -6.98 1.62
N LEU A 3 11.60 -8.29 1.78
CA LEU A 3 12.31 -9.00 2.86
C LEU A 3 13.84 -8.74 2.81
N SER A 4 14.44 -8.82 1.63
CA SER A 4 15.87 -8.57 1.44
C SER A 4 16.23 -7.12 1.77
N ALA A 5 15.41 -6.14 1.39
CA ALA A 5 15.62 -4.74 1.74
C ALA A 5 15.60 -4.52 3.27
N TYR A 6 14.65 -5.10 3.99
CA TYR A 6 14.62 -5.03 5.46
C TYR A 6 15.79 -5.75 6.13
N LEU A 7 16.18 -6.91 5.61
CA LEU A 7 17.34 -7.65 6.13
C LEU A 7 18.63 -6.86 5.91
N TYR A 8 18.80 -6.20 4.76
CA TYR A 8 19.93 -5.28 4.56
C TYR A 8 19.89 -4.13 5.56
N ASN A 9 18.74 -3.46 5.73
CA ASN A 9 18.60 -2.36 6.68
C ASN A 9 18.99 -2.75 8.12
N THR A 10 18.64 -3.97 8.53
CA THR A 10 18.91 -4.48 9.89
C THR A 10 20.33 -5.01 10.06
N THR A 11 20.85 -5.73 9.07
CA THR A 11 22.10 -6.51 9.22
C THR A 11 23.30 -5.84 8.56
N GLN A 12 23.06 -4.88 7.67
CA GLN A 12 24.08 -4.27 6.81
C GLN A 12 24.87 -5.27 5.95
N ASN A 13 24.34 -6.49 5.76
CA ASN A 13 24.94 -7.51 4.91
C ASN A 13 24.59 -7.25 3.44
N THR A 14 25.61 -6.97 2.63
CA THR A 14 25.46 -6.64 1.20
C THR A 14 24.82 -7.75 0.38
N THR A 15 24.89 -9.00 0.82
CA THR A 15 24.17 -10.11 0.16
C THR A 15 22.67 -9.81 0.05
N TYR A 16 22.07 -9.22 1.08
CA TYR A 16 20.65 -8.86 1.05
C TYR A 16 20.39 -7.63 0.18
N LEU A 17 21.34 -6.69 0.12
CA LEU A 17 21.27 -5.54 -0.77
C LEU A 17 21.26 -5.99 -2.23
N ASP A 18 22.22 -6.84 -2.62
CA ASP A 18 22.37 -7.33 -3.99
C ASP A 18 21.10 -8.06 -4.45
N VAL A 19 20.53 -8.91 -3.58
CA VAL A 19 19.27 -9.62 -3.86
C VAL A 19 18.09 -8.66 -3.95
N ALA A 20 18.03 -7.62 -3.10
CA ALA A 20 16.97 -6.63 -3.15
C ALA A 20 17.02 -5.83 -4.46
N GLN A 21 18.20 -5.36 -4.87
CA GLN A 21 18.42 -4.61 -6.11
C GLN A 21 18.13 -5.46 -7.35
N LEU A 22 18.62 -6.71 -7.38
CA LEU A 22 18.34 -7.64 -8.47
C LEU A 22 16.83 -7.91 -8.60
N SER A 23 16.16 -8.17 -7.48
CA SER A 23 14.71 -8.38 -7.47
C SER A 23 13.95 -7.14 -7.95
N GLY A 24 14.33 -5.94 -7.48
CA GLY A 24 13.68 -4.69 -7.86
C GLY A 24 13.85 -4.39 -9.34
N THR A 25 15.05 -4.60 -9.87
CA THR A 25 15.35 -4.43 -11.30
C THR A 25 14.52 -5.40 -12.15
N PHE A 26 14.41 -6.67 -11.74
CA PHE A 26 13.58 -7.64 -12.44
C PHE A 26 12.10 -7.24 -12.46
N ILE A 27 11.55 -6.82 -11.31
CA ILE A 27 10.15 -6.37 -11.23
C ILE A 27 9.91 -5.17 -12.15
N GLN A 28 10.78 -4.16 -12.14
CA GLN A 28 10.66 -3.01 -13.03
C GLN A 28 10.71 -3.38 -14.51
N ALA A 29 11.67 -4.25 -14.87
CA ALA A 29 11.92 -4.57 -16.28
C ALA A 29 10.86 -5.49 -16.88
N HIS A 30 10.27 -6.37 -16.06
CA HIS A 30 9.44 -7.47 -16.58
C HIS A 30 8.03 -7.52 -16.02
N LEU A 31 7.79 -6.99 -14.82
CA LEU A 31 6.49 -7.11 -14.14
C LEU A 31 5.79 -5.77 -13.96
N TYR A 32 6.43 -4.64 -14.25
CA TYR A 32 5.84 -3.32 -14.11
C TYR A 32 5.31 -2.83 -15.46
N THR A 33 3.99 -2.73 -15.58
CA THR A 33 3.30 -2.27 -16.78
C THR A 33 2.08 -1.43 -16.40
N ASP A 34 1.77 -0.41 -17.20
CA ASP A 34 0.60 0.46 -16.99
C ASP A 34 0.47 1.05 -15.58
N GLY A 35 1.61 1.32 -14.91
CA GLY A 35 1.62 1.90 -13.56
C GLY A 35 1.35 0.89 -12.43
N ALA A 36 1.40 -0.40 -12.71
CA ALA A 36 1.15 -1.45 -11.74
C ALA A 36 2.09 -2.66 -11.91
N VAL A 37 2.22 -3.45 -10.85
CA VAL A 37 2.90 -4.75 -10.90
C VAL A 37 1.89 -5.85 -11.26
N VAL A 38 2.24 -6.68 -12.23
CA VAL A 38 1.47 -7.89 -12.61
C VAL A 38 1.97 -9.13 -11.88
N GLY A 39 1.11 -10.15 -11.80
CA GLY A 39 1.30 -11.28 -10.88
C GLY A 39 2.28 -12.35 -11.31
N GLY A 40 2.63 -12.41 -12.59
CA GLY A 40 3.34 -13.54 -13.17
C GLY A 40 4.26 -13.17 -14.31
N PHE A 41 5.30 -13.99 -14.47
CA PHE A 41 6.24 -13.97 -15.56
C PHE A 41 6.37 -15.40 -16.09
N ASP A 42 6.10 -15.58 -17.38
CA ASP A 42 6.30 -16.84 -18.07
C ASP A 42 7.73 -16.89 -18.60
N ALA A 43 8.55 -17.71 -17.95
CA ALA A 43 9.94 -17.91 -18.31
C ALA A 43 10.14 -18.61 -19.67
N THR A 44 9.10 -19.26 -20.21
CA THR A 44 9.19 -19.98 -21.49
C THR A 44 9.12 -19.04 -22.69
N ASN A 45 8.42 -17.92 -22.56
CA ASN A 45 8.24 -16.93 -23.64
C ASN A 45 8.70 -15.51 -23.24
N CYS A 46 9.26 -15.35 -22.04
CA CYS A 46 9.74 -14.09 -21.49
C CYS A 46 8.67 -12.98 -21.47
N SER A 47 7.41 -13.36 -21.27
CA SER A 47 6.29 -12.41 -21.18
C SER A 47 5.71 -12.39 -19.77
N SER A 48 5.18 -11.24 -19.38
CA SER A 48 4.45 -11.11 -18.15
C SER A 48 2.95 -11.28 -18.37
N ASP A 49 2.26 -11.58 -17.26
CA ASP A 49 0.81 -11.59 -17.23
C ASP A 49 0.24 -10.27 -17.78
N ALA A 50 -0.77 -10.38 -18.63
CA ALA A 50 -1.41 -9.18 -19.19
C ALA A 50 -2.05 -8.31 -18.09
N THR A 51 -2.17 -7.00 -18.38
CA THR A 51 -2.76 -5.93 -17.54
C THR A 51 -4.06 -6.27 -16.77
N PRO A 52 -5.00 -7.15 -17.21
CA PRO A 52 -6.14 -7.57 -16.38
C PRO A 52 -5.78 -8.34 -15.09
N LEU A 53 -4.56 -8.86 -14.94
CA LEU A 53 -4.10 -9.55 -13.73
C LEU A 53 -3.38 -8.64 -12.73
N SER A 54 -3.25 -7.34 -13.03
CA SER A 54 -2.72 -6.36 -12.08
C SER A 54 -3.67 -6.24 -10.87
N ARG A 55 -3.21 -6.73 -9.72
CA ARG A 55 -3.90 -6.59 -8.44
C ARG A 55 -3.17 -5.54 -7.60
N PRO A 56 -3.89 -4.67 -6.87
CA PRO A 56 -3.24 -3.60 -6.08
C PRO A 56 -2.20 -4.11 -5.09
N TRP A 57 -2.36 -5.34 -4.61
CA TRP A 57 -1.48 -5.93 -3.60
C TRP A 57 -0.09 -6.27 -4.12
N TYR A 58 0.07 -6.66 -5.39
CA TYR A 58 1.41 -6.86 -5.99
C TYR A 58 2.19 -5.54 -5.98
N THR A 59 1.52 -4.47 -6.41
CA THR A 59 2.07 -3.11 -6.41
C THR A 59 2.35 -2.62 -4.99
N GLY A 60 1.47 -2.92 -4.04
CA GLY A 60 1.68 -2.63 -2.62
C GLY A 60 2.96 -3.24 -2.04
N ILE A 61 3.17 -4.53 -2.25
CA ILE A 61 4.39 -5.22 -1.80
C ILE A 61 5.64 -4.62 -2.46
N PHE A 62 5.55 -4.26 -3.75
CA PHE A 62 6.65 -3.64 -4.47
C PHE A 62 6.97 -2.24 -3.95
N ILE A 63 5.96 -1.40 -3.71
CA ILE A 63 6.11 -0.09 -3.06
C ILE A 63 6.79 -0.24 -1.70
N GLU A 64 6.35 -1.20 -0.89
CA GLU A 64 6.97 -1.47 0.42
C GLU A 64 8.47 -1.78 0.28
N GLY A 65 8.82 -2.65 -0.67
CA GLY A 65 10.19 -3.02 -0.94
C GLY A 65 11.03 -1.86 -1.47
N LEU A 66 10.48 -1.06 -2.39
CA LEU A 66 11.12 0.15 -2.91
C LEU A 66 11.38 1.17 -1.80
N ALA A 67 10.40 1.41 -0.94
CA ALA A 67 10.52 2.35 0.17
C ALA A 67 11.63 1.94 1.14
N ALA A 68 11.67 0.67 1.54
CA ALA A 68 12.74 0.16 2.40
C ALA A 68 14.12 0.19 1.71
N LEU A 69 14.20 -0.15 0.42
CA LEU A 69 15.45 -0.14 -0.34
C LEU A 69 15.99 1.27 -0.57
N ALA A 70 15.13 2.20 -0.97
CA ALA A 70 15.48 3.61 -1.18
C ALA A 70 16.00 4.22 0.13
N ASN A 71 15.26 4.06 1.23
CA ASN A 71 15.65 4.59 2.53
C ASN A 71 16.97 3.99 3.05
N SER A 72 17.18 2.67 2.92
CA SER A 72 18.38 2.02 3.43
C SER A 72 19.64 2.32 2.61
N THR A 73 19.50 2.68 1.34
CA THR A 73 20.64 2.93 0.45
C THR A 73 20.91 4.41 0.18
N GLY A 74 19.92 5.29 0.41
CA GLY A 74 19.98 6.69 0.01
C GLY A 74 20.12 6.88 -1.50
N ASN A 75 19.69 5.90 -2.29
CA ASN A 75 19.89 5.90 -3.74
C ASN A 75 18.73 6.63 -4.46
N ASP A 76 19.07 7.73 -5.13
CA ASP A 76 18.11 8.59 -5.84
C ASP A 76 17.31 7.84 -6.93
N THR A 77 17.90 6.84 -7.59
CA THR A 77 17.19 6.04 -8.61
C THR A 77 16.06 5.23 -7.99
N TRP A 78 16.28 4.64 -6.82
CA TRP A 78 15.23 3.90 -6.10
C TRP A 78 14.17 4.84 -5.53
N HIS A 79 14.55 6.02 -5.05
CA HIS A 79 13.60 7.07 -4.66
C HIS A 79 12.73 7.53 -5.85
N GLN A 80 13.33 7.83 -6.99
CA GLN A 80 12.59 8.24 -8.18
C GLN A 80 11.68 7.14 -8.70
N THR A 81 12.10 5.89 -8.64
CA THR A 81 11.21 4.77 -8.97
C THR A 81 10.01 4.72 -8.02
N LEU A 82 10.24 4.84 -6.71
CA LEU A 82 9.18 4.85 -5.71
C LEU A 82 8.13 5.92 -6.00
N GLU A 83 8.56 7.15 -6.28
CA GLU A 83 7.69 8.27 -6.67
C GLU A 83 6.88 7.94 -7.94
N ASN A 84 7.56 7.45 -8.98
CA ASN A 84 6.93 7.05 -10.24
C ASN A 84 5.99 5.83 -10.11
N THR A 85 6.07 5.09 -9.01
CA THR A 85 5.20 3.94 -8.72
C THR A 85 3.97 4.35 -7.93
N ILE A 86 4.11 5.26 -6.97
CA ILE A 86 3.01 5.64 -6.07
C ILE A 86 1.91 6.40 -6.78
N SER A 87 2.25 7.37 -7.64
CA SER A 87 1.23 8.19 -8.31
C SER A 87 0.27 7.36 -9.17
N PRO A 88 0.73 6.45 -10.05
CA PRO A 88 -0.15 5.53 -10.75
C PRO A 88 -0.87 4.57 -9.81
N ALA A 89 -0.22 4.07 -8.76
CA ALA A 89 -0.84 3.12 -7.85
C ALA A 89 -2.08 3.68 -7.15
N VAL A 90 -2.08 4.96 -6.75
CA VAL A 90 -3.23 5.61 -6.07
C VAL A 90 -4.28 6.19 -7.03
N SER A 91 -4.03 6.12 -8.35
CA SER A 91 -4.93 6.64 -9.39
C SER A 91 -5.27 5.64 -10.49
N HIS A 92 -4.90 4.37 -10.32
CA HIS A 92 -5.07 3.32 -11.32
C HIS A 92 -6.54 3.12 -11.72
N ASN A 93 -6.85 3.35 -13.00
CA ASN A 93 -8.23 3.47 -13.50
C ASN A 93 -9.14 2.27 -13.22
N SER A 94 -8.61 1.06 -13.04
CA SER A 94 -9.41 -0.15 -12.79
C SER A 94 -9.60 -0.50 -11.32
N TRP A 95 -8.83 0.11 -10.40
CA TRP A 95 -8.84 -0.30 -8.98
C TRP A 95 -9.79 0.53 -8.13
N TYR A 96 -10.19 1.69 -8.62
CA TYR A 96 -10.94 2.67 -7.83
C TYR A 96 -12.29 2.99 -8.46
N ARG A 97 -13.29 3.20 -7.61
CA ARG A 97 -14.53 3.84 -8.00
C ARG A 97 -14.25 5.32 -8.30
N THR A 98 -15.19 6.00 -8.96
CA THR A 98 -15.09 7.42 -9.33
C THR A 98 -14.90 8.37 -8.14
N ASP A 99 -15.22 7.94 -6.92
CA ASP A 99 -15.00 8.69 -5.67
C ASP A 99 -13.69 8.31 -4.96
N GLY A 100 -12.82 7.52 -5.62
CA GLY A 100 -11.50 7.15 -5.12
C GLY A 100 -11.48 5.94 -4.17
N VAL A 101 -12.62 5.32 -3.87
CA VAL A 101 -12.66 4.14 -3.00
C VAL A 101 -12.14 2.91 -3.75
N LEU A 102 -11.25 2.15 -3.11
CA LEU A 102 -10.69 0.92 -3.67
C LEU A 102 -11.78 -0.17 -3.82
N GLN A 103 -12.09 -0.51 -5.08
CA GLN A 103 -13.18 -1.40 -5.49
C GLN A 103 -12.67 -2.77 -5.96
N VAL A 104 -11.73 -3.36 -5.21
CA VAL A 104 -11.43 -4.79 -5.37
C VAL A 104 -12.47 -5.56 -4.57
N GLU A 105 -13.51 -5.98 -5.26
CA GLU A 105 -14.65 -6.70 -4.67
C GLU A 105 -14.26 -8.12 -4.23
N PRO A 106 -14.79 -8.57 -3.08
CA PRO A 106 -14.49 -9.90 -2.55
C PRO A 106 -15.15 -10.99 -3.38
N ASP A 107 -14.62 -12.21 -3.25
CA ASP A 107 -15.32 -13.41 -3.67
C ASP A 107 -16.51 -13.65 -2.73
N THR A 108 -17.72 -13.35 -3.20
CA THR A 108 -18.94 -13.51 -2.40
C THR A 108 -19.35 -14.96 -2.21
N THR A 109 -18.75 -15.90 -2.95
CA THR A 109 -19.01 -17.34 -2.81
C THR A 109 -18.13 -17.99 -1.74
N ASP A 110 -16.99 -17.36 -1.42
CA ASP A 110 -16.07 -17.78 -0.39
C ASP A 110 -15.46 -16.58 0.34
N LEU A 111 -16.09 -16.18 1.45
CA LEU A 111 -15.62 -15.08 2.28
C LEU A 111 -14.28 -15.38 2.97
N LEU A 112 -13.86 -16.66 3.04
CA LEU A 112 -12.58 -17.09 3.62
C LEU A 112 -11.45 -17.15 2.57
N LYS A 113 -11.74 -16.82 1.31
CA LYS A 113 -10.72 -16.73 0.27
C LYS A 113 -9.76 -15.59 0.55
N SER A 114 -8.49 -15.92 0.72
CA SER A 114 -7.43 -14.96 1.12
C SER A 114 -7.34 -13.72 0.22
N THR A 115 -7.79 -13.79 -1.03
CA THR A 115 -7.89 -12.64 -1.94
C THR A 115 -8.73 -11.49 -1.39
N ASN A 116 -9.71 -11.79 -0.51
CA ASN A 116 -10.62 -10.80 0.07
C ASN A 116 -9.89 -9.79 0.98
N MET A 117 -8.77 -10.18 1.59
CA MET A 117 -7.96 -9.28 2.42
C MET A 117 -6.82 -8.60 1.67
N GLN A 118 -6.30 -9.20 0.59
CA GLN A 118 -5.01 -8.82 -0.01
C GLN A 118 -4.88 -7.33 -0.39
N LYS A 119 -5.98 -6.66 -0.74
CA LYS A 119 -5.96 -5.23 -1.09
C LYS A 119 -5.40 -4.33 0.01
N CYS A 120 -5.42 -4.77 1.27
CA CYS A 120 -4.81 -4.08 2.40
C CYS A 120 -3.28 -3.92 2.26
N LEU A 121 -2.63 -4.81 1.49
CA LEU A 121 -1.19 -4.76 1.25
C LEU A 121 -0.77 -3.53 0.43
N LEU A 122 -1.67 -2.97 -0.39
CA LEU A 122 -1.43 -1.66 -1.01
C LEU A 122 -1.27 -0.58 0.07
N LEU A 123 -2.21 -0.54 1.02
CA LEU A 123 -2.21 0.46 2.08
C LEU A 123 -0.99 0.31 2.98
N ARG A 124 -0.57 -0.92 3.28
CA ARG A 124 0.66 -1.20 4.03
C ARG A 124 1.89 -0.65 3.31
N GLY A 125 2.06 -0.95 2.02
CA GLY A 125 3.18 -0.44 1.24
C GLY A 125 3.20 1.09 1.18
N LEU A 126 2.05 1.72 0.96
CA LEU A 126 1.91 3.17 0.97
C LEU A 126 2.24 3.77 2.34
N LEU A 127 1.78 3.16 3.44
CA LEU A 127 2.11 3.64 4.78
C LEU A 127 3.62 3.58 5.05
N VAL A 128 4.29 2.50 4.66
CA VAL A 128 5.75 2.39 4.77
C VAL A 128 6.46 3.46 3.93
N ALA A 129 6.01 3.68 2.69
CA ALA A 129 6.55 4.75 1.85
C ALA A 129 6.36 6.14 2.48
N ARG A 130 5.19 6.41 3.08
CA ARG A 130 4.94 7.66 3.82
C ARG A 130 5.92 7.81 4.98
N MET A 131 6.10 6.77 5.80
CA MET A 131 6.96 6.82 6.99
C MET A 131 8.40 7.20 6.66
N PHE A 132 8.94 6.73 5.54
CA PHE A 132 10.31 7.07 5.11
C PHE A 132 10.42 8.42 4.39
N ASN A 133 9.31 9.09 4.10
CA ASN A 133 9.30 10.31 3.26
C ASN A 133 8.41 11.41 3.86
N LEU A 134 8.33 11.51 5.19
CA LEU A 134 7.53 12.52 5.88
C LEU A 134 7.88 13.95 5.42
N GLY A 135 6.87 14.81 5.30
CA GLY A 135 7.03 16.20 4.87
C GLY A 135 7.21 16.40 3.37
N THR A 136 7.23 15.34 2.57
CA THR A 136 7.30 15.43 1.09
C THR A 136 5.91 15.48 0.45
N PRO A 137 5.77 15.99 -0.79
CA PRO A 137 4.52 15.92 -1.54
C PRO A 137 4.00 14.48 -1.72
N MET A 138 4.91 13.50 -1.80
CA MET A 138 4.56 12.08 -1.88
C MET A 138 3.86 11.61 -0.61
N ALA A 139 4.35 11.99 0.58
CA ALA A 139 3.67 11.68 1.83
C ALA A 139 2.28 12.33 1.90
N THR A 140 2.15 13.59 1.47
CA THR A 140 0.84 14.27 1.41
C THR A 140 -0.15 13.57 0.47
N LEU A 141 0.30 13.08 -0.69
CA LEU A 141 -0.52 12.30 -1.61
C LEU A 141 -1.00 11.00 -0.95
N ILE A 142 -0.11 10.28 -0.26
CA ILE A 142 -0.46 9.05 0.45
C ILE A 142 -1.47 9.33 1.57
N GLU A 143 -1.29 10.40 2.33
CA GLU A 143 -2.21 10.78 3.40
C GLU A 143 -3.62 11.07 2.88
N ALA A 144 -3.71 11.85 1.79
CA ALA A 144 -4.99 12.14 1.14
C ALA A 144 -5.67 10.84 0.68
N PHE A 145 -4.93 9.93 0.07
CA PHE A 145 -5.44 8.63 -0.36
C PHE A 145 -5.93 7.78 0.83
N VAL A 146 -5.14 7.66 1.89
CA VAL A 146 -5.49 6.87 3.08
C VAL A 146 -6.75 7.43 3.75
N ASN A 147 -6.91 8.75 3.80
CA ASN A 147 -8.11 9.38 4.38
C ASN A 147 -9.39 8.98 3.64
N VAL A 148 -9.35 8.89 2.31
CA VAL A 148 -10.49 8.40 1.51
C VAL A 148 -10.83 6.95 1.86
N GLN A 149 -9.82 6.07 1.91
CA GLN A 149 -10.04 4.66 2.25
C GLN A 149 -10.53 4.49 3.70
N TYR A 150 -9.97 5.25 4.63
CA TYR A 150 -10.37 5.25 6.05
C TYR A 150 -11.84 5.65 6.21
N HIS A 151 -12.26 6.70 5.51
CA HIS A 151 -13.66 7.12 5.51
C HIS A 151 -14.57 6.00 4.97
N ALA A 152 -14.24 5.41 3.83
CA ALA A 152 -15.04 4.34 3.23
C ALA A 152 -15.16 3.12 4.16
N VAL A 153 -14.04 2.66 4.75
CA VAL A 153 -14.04 1.53 5.68
C VAL A 153 -14.88 1.80 6.93
N THR A 154 -14.76 2.99 7.52
CA THR A 154 -15.45 3.32 8.78
C THR A 154 -16.93 3.65 8.61
N THR A 155 -17.35 4.07 7.42
CA THR A 155 -18.74 4.52 7.16
C THR A 155 -19.55 3.57 6.29
N LEU A 156 -18.92 2.90 5.30
CA LEU A 156 -19.62 2.06 4.33
C LEU A 156 -19.43 0.56 4.62
N ALA A 157 -18.26 0.17 5.10
CA ALA A 157 -17.90 -1.25 5.29
C ALA A 157 -18.13 -1.76 6.72
N ARG A 158 -18.29 -0.86 7.70
CA ARG A 158 -18.42 -1.21 9.12
C ARG A 158 -19.80 -1.79 9.44
N LEU A 159 -19.83 -2.97 10.05
CA LEU A 159 -21.05 -3.57 10.56
C LEU A 159 -21.68 -2.64 11.63
N PRO A 160 -22.96 -2.23 11.48
CA PRO A 160 -23.62 -1.35 12.44
C PRO A 160 -23.61 -1.91 13.87
N GLY A 161 -23.23 -1.07 14.84
CA GLY A 161 -23.18 -1.47 16.25
C GLY A 161 -22.00 -2.38 16.64
N ALA A 162 -21.09 -2.68 15.70
CA ALA A 162 -19.94 -3.54 15.93
C ALA A 162 -18.62 -2.89 15.47
N SER A 163 -17.50 -3.55 15.76
CA SER A 163 -16.16 -3.18 15.28
C SER A 163 -15.64 -4.22 14.28
N GLN A 164 -16.51 -4.62 13.35
CA GLN A 164 -16.26 -5.62 12.31
C GLN A 164 -16.48 -4.97 10.95
N TYR A 165 -15.72 -5.40 9.95
CA TYR A 165 -15.69 -4.74 8.64
C TYR A 165 -15.88 -5.74 7.51
N SER A 166 -16.60 -5.32 6.48
CA SER A 166 -16.73 -6.08 5.23
C SER A 166 -15.45 -6.02 4.40
N SER A 167 -15.20 -7.10 3.67
CA SER A 167 -14.19 -7.14 2.62
C SER A 167 -14.52 -6.18 1.47
N SER A 168 -15.78 -5.81 1.26
CA SER A 168 -16.14 -4.73 0.31
C SER A 168 -16.09 -3.37 1.01
N TRP A 169 -15.35 -2.42 0.44
CA TRP A 169 -15.20 -1.06 1.00
C TRP A 169 -16.16 -0.04 0.39
N ILE A 170 -16.81 -0.40 -0.71
CA ILE A 170 -17.80 0.45 -1.38
C ILE A 170 -19.19 0.36 -0.73
N GLY A 171 -19.37 -0.57 0.21
CA GLY A 171 -20.61 -0.83 0.91
C GLY A 171 -21.66 -1.59 0.07
N PRO A 172 -22.81 -1.94 0.67
CA PRO A 172 -23.10 -1.79 2.10
C PRO A 172 -22.27 -2.75 2.96
N ALA A 173 -22.24 -2.50 4.28
CA ALA A 173 -21.59 -3.41 5.21
C ALA A 173 -22.23 -4.81 5.15
N THR A 174 -21.42 -5.82 5.43
CA THR A 174 -21.90 -7.20 5.60
C THR A 174 -22.89 -7.30 6.75
N THR A 175 -23.85 -8.22 6.69
CA THR A 175 -24.79 -8.51 7.77
C THR A 175 -24.28 -9.59 8.74
N THR A 176 -23.19 -10.28 8.37
CA THR A 176 -22.55 -11.32 9.17
C THR A 176 -21.08 -11.02 9.36
N PHE A 177 -20.45 -11.63 10.36
CA PHE A 177 -19.02 -11.46 10.60
C PHE A 177 -18.19 -11.84 9.37
N ASP A 178 -17.31 -10.92 8.97
CA ASP A 178 -16.32 -11.11 7.90
C ASP A 178 -14.92 -10.94 8.49
N ALA A 179 -14.26 -12.09 8.70
CA ALA A 179 -12.93 -12.12 9.30
C ALA A 179 -11.87 -11.50 8.38
N LEU A 180 -11.92 -11.79 7.08
CA LEU A 180 -10.94 -11.29 6.13
C LEU A 180 -11.15 -9.80 5.84
N GLY A 181 -12.40 -9.33 5.83
CA GLY A 181 -12.71 -7.91 5.76
C GLY A 181 -12.19 -7.12 6.95
N SER A 182 -12.30 -7.70 8.15
CA SER A 182 -11.76 -7.11 9.38
C SER A 182 -10.23 -7.07 9.37
N ILE A 183 -9.56 -8.11 8.83
CA ILE A 183 -8.10 -8.10 8.62
C ILE A 183 -7.73 -7.04 7.58
N ALA A 184 -8.48 -6.93 6.48
CA ALA A 184 -8.21 -5.94 5.44
C ALA A 184 -8.32 -4.50 5.96
N ALA A 185 -9.33 -4.25 6.81
CA ALA A 185 -9.55 -2.96 7.45
C ALA A 185 -8.41 -2.57 8.40
N MET A 186 -7.70 -3.53 8.99
CA MET A 186 -6.66 -3.26 9.99
C MET A 186 -5.54 -2.35 9.45
N ASP A 187 -5.06 -2.56 8.21
CA ASP A 187 -4.00 -1.71 7.63
C ASP A 187 -4.50 -0.28 7.38
N VAL A 188 -5.76 -0.12 6.94
CA VAL A 188 -6.39 1.18 6.72
C VAL A 188 -6.55 1.94 8.05
N LEU A 189 -7.06 1.25 9.07
CA LEU A 189 -7.29 1.83 10.40
C LEU A 189 -5.96 2.21 11.06
N THR A 190 -4.94 1.36 10.93
CA THR A 190 -3.58 1.65 11.42
C THR A 190 -2.99 2.86 10.71
N ALA A 191 -3.08 2.92 9.38
CA ALA A 191 -2.58 4.06 8.61
C ALA A 191 -3.28 5.36 9.01
N GLY A 192 -4.62 5.35 9.13
CA GLY A 192 -5.38 6.51 9.58
C GLY A 192 -4.99 6.98 10.98
N PHE A 193 -4.78 6.05 11.92
CA PHE A 193 -4.35 6.38 13.28
C PHE A 193 -2.96 7.02 13.33
N VAL A 194 -1.99 6.45 12.60
CA VAL A 194 -0.62 6.99 12.51
C VAL A 194 -0.64 8.42 11.96
N ILE A 195 -1.36 8.64 10.85
CA ILE A 195 -1.48 9.96 10.21
C ILE A 195 -2.09 10.99 11.18
N ALA A 196 -3.16 10.62 11.88
CA ALA A 196 -3.81 11.50 12.84
C ALA A 196 -2.86 11.89 14.00
N THR A 197 -2.10 10.93 14.51
CA THR A 197 -1.15 11.14 15.62
C THR A 197 -0.03 12.09 15.21
N ASP A 198 0.55 11.92 14.02
CA ASP A 198 1.62 12.79 13.52
C ASP A 198 1.13 14.24 13.32
N ALA A 199 -0.12 14.39 12.85
CA ALA A 199 -0.74 15.70 12.68
C ALA A 199 -0.95 16.42 14.03
N GLU A 200 -1.33 15.70 15.09
CA GLU A 200 -1.45 16.25 16.43
C GLU A 200 -0.10 16.63 17.04
N GLN A 201 0.93 15.79 16.86
CA GLN A 201 2.29 16.11 17.31
C GLN A 201 2.81 17.38 16.62
N THR A 202 2.62 17.50 15.31
CA THR A 202 3.02 18.69 14.55
C THR A 202 2.34 19.95 15.08
N LYS A 203 1.04 19.89 15.38
CA LYS A 203 0.29 21.01 15.99
C LYS A 203 0.87 21.39 17.35
N ASN A 204 1.18 20.41 18.20
CA ASN A 204 1.72 20.66 19.53
C ASN A 204 3.13 21.26 19.47
N SER A 205 3.99 20.83 18.53
CA SER A 205 5.32 21.40 18.32
C SER A 205 5.28 22.88 17.90
N CYS A 206 4.28 23.30 17.12
CA CYS A 206 4.09 24.70 16.74
C CYS A 206 3.64 25.60 17.91
N VAL A 207 3.06 25.04 18.98
CA VAL A 207 2.59 25.82 20.14
C VAL A 207 3.73 26.18 21.11
N TYR A 208 4.82 25.41 21.14
CA TYR A 208 5.95 25.63 22.05
C TYR A 208 7.10 26.49 21.48
N GLY A 209 7.04 26.90 20.21
CA GLY A 209 8.08 27.70 19.54
C GLY A 209 7.97 29.22 19.69
N GLY A 210 7.04 29.73 20.51
CA GLY A 210 6.67 31.15 20.58
C GLY A 210 7.23 31.95 21.76
N TYR A 211 8.18 31.41 22.54
CA TYR A 211 8.81 32.13 23.64
C TYR A 211 10.34 32.06 23.55
N SER A 212 10.93 33.00 22.81
CA SER A 212 12.33 33.43 22.95
C SER A 212 12.48 34.90 22.59
#